data_AF-A0A6V7PL89-F1
#
_entry.id   AF-A0A6V7PL89-F1
#
_cell.length_a   1.000
_cell.length_b   1.000
_cell.length_c   1.000
_cell.angle_alpha   90.00
_cell.angle_beta   90.00
_cell.angle_gamma   90.00
#
_symmetry.space_group_name_H-M   'P 1'
#
loop_
_entity.id
_entity.type
_entity.pdbx_description
1 polymer ?
#
loop_
_entity_poly.entity_id
_entity_poly.type
_entity_poly.pdbx_seq_one_letter_code
_entity_poly.pdbx_strand_id
1 'polypeptide(L)'
;MTFIMFDPPIFDGENVNSWIVDTWIDSVETLFEELSTLEWDRVPLAVYCLKQSAKAWWKGIRWNRSPSIPLWHGMSFGDWYLLLTSPDSEKRKLKDKFRKLRQGDRSVREYEREFSLS
;
A
#
# COMPACT_ATOMS: atom_id res chain seq x y z
N MET A 1 -13.79 18.43 0.58
CA MET A 1 -13.29 18.31 -0.82
C MET A 1 -12.87 16.87 -1.04
N THR A 2 -13.14 16.28 -2.21
CA THR A 2 -12.82 14.87 -2.48
C THR A 2 -11.59 14.76 -3.37
N PHE A 3 -10.65 13.87 -3.03
CA PHE A 3 -9.41 13.59 -3.76
C PHE A 3 -9.56 13.48 -5.29
N ILE A 4 -10.64 12.84 -5.75
CA ILE A 4 -10.94 12.64 -7.18
C ILE A 4 -11.18 13.95 -7.93
N MET A 5 -11.60 15.01 -7.23
CA MET A 5 -11.88 16.32 -7.83
C MET A 5 -10.60 17.07 -8.25
N PHE A 6 -9.43 16.64 -7.75
CA PHE A 6 -8.12 17.24 -8.06
C PHE A 6 -7.42 16.57 -9.25
N ASP A 7 -8.13 15.73 -10.01
CA ASP A 7 -7.59 14.99 -11.15
C ASP A 7 -6.24 14.31 -10.84
N PRO A 8 -6.24 13.37 -9.88
CA PRO A 8 -4.99 12.82 -9.37
C PRO A 8 -4.23 12.08 -10.48
N PRO A 9 -2.89 12.16 -10.49
CA PRO A 9 -2.06 11.62 -11.56
C PRO A 9 -2.24 10.10 -11.65
N ILE A 10 -2.33 9.58 -12.88
CA ILE A 10 -2.61 8.16 -13.12
C ILE A 10 -1.33 7.42 -13.50
N PHE A 11 -1.15 6.21 -12.96
CA PHE A 11 -0.07 5.31 -13.36
C PHE A 11 -0.63 4.02 -13.97
N ASP A 12 -0.31 3.77 -15.24
CA ASP A 12 -0.77 2.59 -15.97
C ASP A 12 0.08 1.35 -15.76
N GLY A 13 1.36 1.52 -15.39
CA GLY A 13 2.33 0.44 -15.20
C GLY A 13 2.98 -0.06 -16.49
N GLU A 14 2.85 0.64 -17.62
CA GLU A 14 3.54 0.27 -18.87
C GLU A 14 5.01 0.67 -18.86
N ASN A 15 5.33 1.80 -18.21
CA ASN A 15 6.69 2.34 -18.17
C ASN A 15 7.23 2.32 -16.73
N VAL A 16 7.81 1.17 -16.34
CA VAL A 16 8.33 0.94 -14.98
C VAL A 16 9.73 1.52 -14.77
N ASN A 17 10.12 2.52 -15.57
CA ASN A 17 11.35 3.26 -15.35
C ASN A 17 11.28 3.94 -13.97
N SER A 18 12.29 3.76 -13.12
CA SER A 18 12.36 4.35 -11.78
C SER A 18 11.99 5.83 -11.79
N TRP A 19 12.53 6.60 -12.74
CA TRP A 19 12.25 8.03 -12.86
C TRP A 19 10.77 8.36 -13.05
N ILE A 20 10.06 7.58 -13.86
CA ILE A 20 8.62 7.80 -14.14
C ILE A 20 7.79 7.45 -12.90
N VAL A 21 8.16 6.37 -12.21
CA VAL A 21 7.49 5.98 -10.96
C VAL A 21 7.73 7.01 -9.87
N ASP A 22 8.97 7.48 -9.72
CA ASP A 22 9.35 8.47 -8.72
C ASP A 22 8.64 9.82 -8.97
N THR A 23 8.59 10.27 -10.22
CA THR A 23 7.86 11.50 -10.60
C THR A 23 6.37 11.39 -10.32
N TRP A 24 5.78 10.22 -10.61
CA TRP A 24 4.37 9.97 -10.35
C TRP A 24 4.07 9.95 -8.83
N ILE A 25 4.94 9.32 -8.04
CA ILE A 25 4.82 9.29 -6.57
C ILE A 25 4.90 10.68 -5.98
N ASP A 26 5.89 11.49 -6.39
CA ASP A 26 6.06 12.87 -5.93
C ASP A 26 4.80 13.73 -6.19
N SER A 27 4.18 13.53 -7.36
CA SER A 27 2.93 14.20 -7.72
C SER A 27 1.75 13.75 -6.84
N VAL A 28 1.69 12.46 -6.48
CA VAL A 28 0.66 11.93 -5.55
C VAL A 28 0.91 12.42 -4.12
N GLU A 29 2.16 12.49 -3.66
CA GLU A 29 2.53 12.97 -2.33
C GLU A 29 2.19 14.45 -2.16
N THR A 30 2.55 15.29 -3.14
CA THR A 30 2.18 16.71 -3.18
C THR A 30 0.67 16.88 -3.00
N LEU A 31 -0.12 16.08 -3.72
CA LEU A 31 -1.58 16.13 -3.62
C LEU A 31 -2.11 15.63 -2.27
N PHE A 32 -1.43 14.69 -1.61
CA PHE A 32 -1.77 14.31 -0.23
C PHE A 32 -1.48 15.43 0.76
N GLU A 33 -0.40 16.18 0.59
CA GLU A 33 -0.04 17.32 1.44
C GLU A 33 -1.04 18.46 1.27
N GLU A 34 -1.36 18.85 0.03
CA GLU A 34 -2.35 19.89 -0.27
C GLU A 34 -3.73 19.58 0.34
N LEU A 35 -4.10 18.29 0.34
CA LEU A 35 -5.38 17.83 0.88
C LEU A 35 -5.34 17.46 2.36
N SER A 36 -4.19 17.58 3.03
CA SER A 36 -4.00 17.13 4.41
C SER A 36 -4.49 15.69 4.63
N THR A 37 -4.18 14.80 3.68
CA THR A 37 -4.66 13.42 3.66
C THR A 37 -4.05 12.61 4.79
N LEU A 38 -4.89 11.94 5.59
CA LEU A 38 -4.46 11.06 6.67
C LEU A 38 -3.67 9.87 6.15
N GLU A 39 -2.64 9.45 6.88
CA GLU A 39 -1.75 8.34 6.49
C GLU A 39 -2.52 7.06 6.13
N TRP A 40 -3.57 6.73 6.89
CA TRP A 40 -4.42 5.55 6.67
C TRP A 40 -5.19 5.57 5.34
N ASP A 41 -5.41 6.76 4.76
CA ASP A 41 -6.14 6.95 3.50
C ASP A 41 -5.21 7.02 2.29
N ARG A 42 -3.91 7.27 2.47
CA ARG A 42 -2.94 7.46 1.38
C ARG A 42 -2.80 6.24 0.49
N VAL A 43 -2.62 5.04 1.07
CA VAL A 43 -2.50 3.80 0.28
C VAL A 43 -3.79 3.49 -0.51
N PRO A 44 -5.00 3.52 0.08
CA PRO A 44 -6.25 3.39 -0.67
C PRO A 44 -6.38 4.37 -1.84
N LEU A 45 -6.01 5.63 -1.64
CA LEU A 45 -6.10 6.68 -2.66
C LEU A 45 -5.05 6.50 -3.77
N ALA A 46 -3.81 6.18 -3.42
CA ALA A 46 -2.76 5.88 -4.41
C ALA A 46 -3.10 4.64 -5.26
N VAL A 47 -3.71 3.62 -4.65
CA VAL A 47 -4.23 2.45 -5.37
C VAL A 47 -5.33 2.83 -6.36
N TYR A 48 -6.16 3.83 -6.04
CA TYR A 48 -7.19 4.32 -6.95
C TYR A 48 -6.58 4.95 -8.22
N CYS A 49 -5.42 5.56 -8.10
CA CYS A 49 -4.66 6.15 -9.20
C CYS A 49 -3.98 5.12 -10.12
N LEU A 50 -3.92 3.84 -9.74
CA LEU A 50 -3.40 2.77 -10.59
C LEU A 50 -4.43 2.37 -11.66
N LYS A 51 -3.99 2.22 -12.91
CA LYS A 51 -4.75 1.66 -14.02
C LYS A 51 -4.02 0.47 -14.66
N GLN A 52 -4.69 -0.17 -15.63
CA GLN A 52 -4.13 -1.21 -16.50
C GLN A 52 -3.27 -2.27 -15.79
N SER A 53 -2.00 -2.43 -16.19
CA SER A 53 -1.07 -3.43 -15.69
C SER A 53 -0.70 -3.17 -14.23
N ALA A 54 -0.55 -1.92 -13.79
CA ALA A 54 -0.30 -1.59 -12.38
C ALA A 54 -1.47 -2.01 -11.48
N LYS A 55 -2.72 -1.78 -11.92
CA LYS A 55 -3.92 -2.21 -11.19
C LYS A 55 -4.06 -3.73 -11.17
N ALA A 56 -3.71 -4.40 -12.27
CA ALA A 56 -3.72 -5.86 -12.35
C ALA A 56 -2.67 -6.48 -11.40
N TRP A 57 -1.46 -5.91 -11.36
CA TRP A 57 -0.41 -6.30 -10.42
C TRP A 57 -0.87 -6.17 -8.96
N TRP A 58 -1.45 -5.02 -8.58
CA TRP A 58 -1.97 -4.81 -7.22
C TRP A 58 -3.07 -5.82 -6.84
N LYS A 59 -4.01 -6.09 -7.75
CA LYS A 59 -5.02 -7.13 -7.56
C LYS A 59 -4.41 -8.53 -7.40
N GLY A 60 -3.33 -8.83 -8.12
CA GLY A 60 -2.58 -10.08 -8.00
C GLY A 60 -1.94 -10.28 -6.63
N ILE A 61 -1.53 -9.20 -5.95
CA ILE A 61 -1.02 -9.28 -4.57
C ILE A 61 -2.16 -9.61 -3.59
N ARG A 62 -3.38 -9.11 -3.84
CA ARG A 62 -4.58 -9.36 -3.01
C ARG A 62 -5.04 -10.83 -3.02
N TRP A 63 -4.85 -11.55 -4.14
CA TRP A 63 -5.37 -12.92 -4.30
C TRP A 63 -4.69 -13.96 -3.39
N ASN A 64 -3.50 -13.66 -2.84
CA ASN A 64 -2.76 -14.59 -1.98
C ASN A 64 -3.18 -14.53 -0.48
N ARG A 65 -4.32 -13.91 -0.14
CA ARG A 65 -4.78 -13.76 1.26
C ARG A 65 -6.29 -13.90 1.46
N SER A 66 -6.65 -14.23 2.70
CA SER A 66 -8.02 -14.25 3.22
C SER A 66 -8.79 -12.98 2.82
N PRO A 67 -9.99 -13.10 2.23
CA PRO A 67 -10.75 -11.98 1.66
C PRO A 67 -11.21 -10.90 2.66
N SER A 68 -11.03 -11.12 3.97
CA SER A 68 -11.58 -10.30 5.05
C SER A 68 -10.75 -9.08 5.48
N ILE A 69 -9.45 -8.98 5.12
CA ILE A 69 -8.60 -7.85 5.52
C ILE A 69 -7.97 -7.21 4.28
N PRO A 70 -8.15 -5.89 4.05
CA PRO A 70 -7.49 -5.20 2.95
C PRO A 70 -5.97 -5.29 3.06
N LEU A 71 -5.28 -5.45 1.92
CA LEU A 71 -3.82 -5.62 1.86
C LEU A 71 -3.06 -4.44 2.49
N TRP A 72 -3.67 -3.26 2.49
CA TRP A 72 -3.13 -2.01 3.01
C TRP A 72 -3.39 -1.79 4.51
N HIS A 73 -4.17 -2.66 5.17
CA HIS A 73 -4.43 -2.52 6.60
C HIS A 73 -3.12 -2.74 7.38
N GLY A 74 -2.59 -1.67 7.97
CA GLY A 74 -1.28 -1.65 8.65
C GLY A 74 -0.08 -1.44 7.72
N MET A 75 -0.28 -1.10 6.45
CA MET A 75 0.78 -0.72 5.51
C MET A 75 0.89 0.81 5.46
N SER A 76 2.09 1.35 5.67
CA SER A 76 2.36 2.77 5.48
C SER A 76 2.47 3.12 3.99
N PHE A 77 2.33 4.40 3.64
CA PHE A 77 2.57 4.86 2.28
C PHE A 77 4.02 4.56 1.83
N GLY A 78 5.00 4.69 2.72
CA GLY A 78 6.40 4.36 2.45
C GLY A 78 6.64 2.87 2.16
N ASP A 79 5.97 1.97 2.88
CA ASP A 79 6.02 0.53 2.61
C ASP A 79 5.44 0.19 1.24
N TRP A 80 4.36 0.89 0.86
CA TRP A 80 3.73 0.74 -0.44
C TRP A 80 4.60 1.27 -1.58
N TYR A 81 5.25 2.43 -1.38
CA TYR A 81 6.24 3.00 -2.29
C TYR A 81 7.39 2.04 -2.54
N LEU A 82 8.00 1.52 -1.48
CA LEU A 82 9.10 0.55 -1.59
C LEU A 82 8.68 -0.68 -2.37
N LEU A 83 7.44 -1.15 -2.18
CA LEU A 83 6.90 -2.27 -2.94
C LEU A 83 6.74 -1.94 -4.43
N LEU A 84 6.36 -0.71 -4.78
CA LEU A 84 6.14 -0.30 -6.17
C LEU A 84 7.46 -0.16 -6.94
N THR A 85 8.46 0.47 -6.34
CA THR A 85 9.77 0.77 -6.96
C THR A 85 10.76 -0.38 -6.89
N SER A 86 10.54 -1.37 -6.01
CA SER A 86 11.42 -2.53 -5.89
C SER A 86 11.50 -3.36 -7.18
N PRO A 87 12.69 -3.87 -7.56
CA PRO A 87 12.83 -4.90 -8.58
C PRO A 87 12.02 -6.16 -8.21
N ASP A 88 11.63 -6.97 -9.21
CA ASP A 88 10.80 -8.17 -9.00
C ASP A 88 11.40 -9.21 -8.04
N SER A 89 12.73 -9.21 -7.85
CA SER A 89 13.43 -10.03 -6.86
C SER A 89 13.18 -9.54 -5.43
N GLU A 90 13.18 -8.24 -5.20
CA GLU A 90 12.92 -7.60 -3.90
C GLU A 90 11.42 -7.55 -3.59
N LYS A 91 10.56 -7.35 -4.60
CA LYS A 91 9.10 -7.48 -4.48
C LYS A 91 8.69 -8.85 -3.94
N ARG A 92 9.38 -9.93 -4.34
CA ARG A 92 9.16 -11.29 -3.81
C ARG A 92 9.53 -11.39 -2.32
N LYS A 93 10.66 -10.82 -1.90
CA LYS A 93 11.08 -10.78 -0.49
C LYS A 93 10.13 -9.95 0.36
N LEU A 94 9.68 -8.80 -0.14
CA LEU A 94 8.70 -7.94 0.53
C LEU A 94 7.36 -8.66 0.63
N LYS A 95 6.89 -9.32 -0.44
CA LYS A 95 5.69 -10.18 -0.42
C LYS A 95 5.77 -11.27 0.65
N ASP A 96 6.93 -11.90 0.83
CA ASP A 96 7.17 -12.87 1.90
C ASP A 96 7.24 -12.23 3.29
N LYS A 97 7.85 -11.05 3.44
CA LYS A 97 7.84 -10.29 4.70
C LYS A 97 6.42 -9.88 5.09
N PHE A 98 5.65 -9.36 4.14
CA PHE A 98 4.23 -9.10 4.33
C PHE A 98 3.52 -10.38 4.70
N ARG A 99 3.67 -11.49 3.95
CA ARG A 99 3.11 -12.82 4.28
C ARG A 99 3.35 -13.20 5.74
N LYS A 100 4.54 -12.95 6.28
CA LYS A 100 4.91 -13.22 7.68
C LYS A 100 4.38 -12.19 8.69
N LEU A 101 3.97 -10.99 8.26
CA LEU A 101 3.33 -9.98 9.13
C LEU A 101 1.92 -10.40 9.60
N ARG A 102 1.36 -11.53 9.15
CA ARG A 102 0.22 -12.16 9.81
C ARG A 102 0.69 -13.35 10.63
N GLN A 103 0.43 -13.20 11.94
CA GLN A 103 0.69 -14.13 13.03
C GLN A 103 2.13 -14.06 13.58
N GLY A 104 2.34 -13.13 14.51
CA GLY A 104 3.19 -13.48 15.65
C GLY A 104 2.49 -14.60 16.45
N ASP A 105 3.26 -15.43 17.14
CA ASP A 105 2.76 -16.59 17.91
C ASP A 105 1.84 -16.24 19.08
N ARG A 106 1.52 -14.95 19.26
CA ARG A 106 0.68 -14.52 20.38
C ARG A 106 -0.79 -14.65 20.06
N SER A 107 -1.49 -15.42 20.89
CA SER A 107 -2.93 -15.57 20.80
C SER A 107 -3.64 -14.29 21.27
N VAL A 108 -4.84 -14.01 20.78
CA VAL A 108 -5.68 -12.87 21.24
C VAL A 108 -5.84 -12.86 22.77
N ARG A 109 -5.85 -14.03 23.41
CA ARG A 109 -5.93 -14.20 24.88
C ARG A 109 -4.66 -13.77 25.64
N GLU A 110 -3.53 -13.63 24.95
CA GLU A 110 -2.31 -13.09 25.55
C GLU A 110 -2.34 -11.56 25.56
N TYR A 111 -2.88 -10.94 24.51
CA TYR A 111 -3.13 -9.49 24.48
C TYR A 111 -4.19 -9.06 25.52
N GLU A 112 -5.27 -9.83 25.71
CA GLU A 112 -6.29 -9.54 26.73
C GLU A 112 -5.72 -9.56 28.16
N ARG A 113 -4.78 -10.46 28.46
CA ARG A 113 -4.15 -10.55 29.79
C ARG A 113 -3.22 -9.38 30.08
N GLU A 114 -2.54 -8.86 29.07
CA GLU A 114 -1.61 -7.74 29.21
C GLU A 114 -2.35 -6.41 29.43
N PHE A 115 -3.55 -6.25 28.84
CA PHE A 115 -4.38 -5.04 28.96
C PHE A 115 -5.43 -5.07 30.07
N SER A 116 -5.74 -6.24 30.66
CA SER A 116 -6.67 -6.35 31.80
C SER A 116 -5.98 -6.29 33.17
N LEU A 117 -4.66 -6.12 33.20
CA LEU A 117 -3.86 -6.02 34.43
C LEU A 117 -3.26 -4.62 34.65
N SER A 118 -3.71 -3.58 33.92
CA SER A 118 -3.41 -2.17 34.22
C SER A 118 -4.57 -1.47 34.91
#